data_AF-A0A502XY41-F1
#
_entry.id   AF-A0A502XY41-F1
#
_cell.length_a   1.000
_cell.length_b   1.000
_cell.length_c   1.000
_cell.angle_alpha   90.00
_cell.angle_beta   90.00
_cell.angle_gamma   90.00
#
_symmetry.space_group_name_H-M   'P 1'
#
loop_
_entity.id
_entity.type
_entity.pdbx_description
1 polymer ?
#
loop_
_entity_poly.entity_id
_entity_poly.type
_entity_poly.pdbx_seq_one_letter_code
_entity_poly.pdbx_strand_id
1 'polypeptide(L)'
;MRFRFLLAIATILDAVFGTSAAAFAYGAHTTTSLNVRTGPGAEYAKVGTLPAGFRVDVTGCQPGWCRIHGGGVSGWASSGYLSRAQVVHPPVIIVGAPHRPPYWHHRPHHRPPHHRPPHKPRPGKCKIAPGFSCK
;
A
#
# COMPACT_ATOMS: atom_id res chain seq x y z
N MET A 1 80.53 8.96 -41.34
CA MET A 1 79.23 9.17 -42.04
C MET A 1 78.67 7.79 -42.37
N ARG A 2 77.49 7.32 -42.01
CA ARG A 2 76.30 7.84 -41.32
C ARG A 2 75.60 6.56 -40.79
N PHE A 3 75.32 6.52 -39.49
CA PHE A 3 74.39 5.57 -38.87
C PHE A 3 73.06 5.67 -39.61
N ARG A 4 72.72 4.67 -40.42
CA ARG A 4 71.44 4.62 -41.14
C ARG A 4 70.51 3.65 -40.44
N PHE A 5 69.79 4.21 -39.48
CA PHE A 5 68.40 3.92 -39.15
C PHE A 5 68.05 2.44 -38.90
N LEU A 6 68.39 2.00 -37.69
CA LEU A 6 67.44 1.25 -36.85
C LEU A 6 66.14 2.07 -36.74
N LEU A 7 64.98 1.40 -36.66
CA LEU A 7 63.59 1.89 -36.49
C LEU A 7 62.70 1.77 -37.74
N ALA A 8 62.28 0.56 -38.04
CA ALA A 8 61.04 0.31 -38.76
C ALA A 8 60.39 -1.00 -38.24
N ILE A 9 60.22 -1.07 -36.91
CA ILE A 9 59.42 -2.08 -36.24
C ILE A 9 58.57 -1.31 -35.22
N ALA A 10 57.26 -1.60 -35.19
CA ALA A 10 56.24 -1.11 -34.24
C ALA A 10 55.33 0.03 -34.72
N THR A 11 54.39 -0.26 -35.64
CA THR A 11 53.06 0.41 -35.68
C THR A 11 51.94 -0.53 -36.14
N ILE A 12 51.94 -1.80 -35.71
CA ILE A 12 50.78 -2.71 -35.87
C ILE A 12 50.60 -3.54 -34.58
N LEU A 13 50.17 -2.87 -33.51
CA LEU A 13 49.64 -3.38 -32.23
C LEU A 13 49.19 -2.07 -31.53
N ASP A 14 47.96 -1.74 -31.19
CA ASP A 14 46.81 -2.55 -30.84
C ASP A 14 45.56 -1.85 -31.38
N ALA A 15 45.08 -2.31 -32.53
CA ALA A 15 43.65 -2.22 -32.79
C ALA A 15 42.97 -3.24 -31.88
N VAL A 16 41.85 -2.85 -31.26
CA VAL A 16 40.93 -3.72 -30.51
C VAL A 16 41.27 -3.95 -29.03
N PHE A 17 41.28 -2.88 -28.24
CA PHE A 17 40.70 -2.95 -26.89
C PHE A 17 39.37 -2.19 -26.89
N GLY A 18 38.42 -2.68 -27.70
CA GLY A 18 37.01 -2.33 -27.54
C GLY A 18 36.52 -2.96 -26.25
N THR A 19 36.67 -2.26 -25.13
CA THR A 19 36.04 -2.64 -23.86
C THR A 19 34.53 -2.53 -24.05
N SER A 20 33.88 -3.66 -24.36
CA SER A 20 32.43 -3.74 -24.32
C SER A 20 32.00 -3.41 -22.90
N ALA A 21 31.38 -2.25 -22.69
CA ALA A 21 30.68 -1.95 -21.46
C ALA A 21 29.61 -3.02 -21.29
N ALA A 22 29.83 -3.95 -20.37
CA ALA A 22 28.83 -4.94 -20.00
C ALA A 22 27.61 -4.17 -19.52
N ALA A 23 26.53 -4.22 -20.29
CA ALA A 23 25.25 -3.69 -19.86
C ALA A 23 24.74 -4.60 -18.74
N PHE A 24 24.89 -4.15 -17.49
CA PHE A 24 24.36 -4.86 -16.33
C PHE A 24 22.84 -4.73 -16.33
N ALA A 25 22.18 -5.70 -16.97
CA ALA A 25 20.75 -5.87 -16.87
C ALA A 25 20.42 -6.59 -15.56
N TYR A 26 19.58 -5.99 -14.71
CA TYR A 26 19.08 -6.65 -13.51
C TYR A 26 17.61 -6.36 -13.27
N GLY A 27 16.92 -7.33 -12.67
CA GLY A 27 15.52 -7.18 -12.29
C GLY A 27 15.39 -6.31 -11.04
N ALA A 28 14.48 -5.35 -11.09
CA ALA A 28 14.10 -4.52 -9.95
C ALA A 28 12.57 -4.44 -9.84
N HIS A 29 12.09 -4.02 -8.67
CA HIS A 29 10.69 -3.78 -8.38
C HIS A 29 10.49 -2.31 -8.04
N THR A 30 9.40 -1.73 -8.53
CA THR A 30 8.99 -0.39 -8.12
C THR A 30 8.54 -0.40 -6.66
N THR A 31 9.00 0.54 -5.84
CA THR A 31 8.57 0.65 -4.44
C THR A 31 7.23 1.37 -4.29
N THR A 32 6.90 2.23 -5.24
CA THR A 32 5.68 3.04 -5.28
C THR A 32 5.19 3.18 -6.72
N SER A 33 4.09 3.91 -6.93
CA SER A 33 3.65 4.35 -8.26
C SER A 33 4.73 5.25 -8.89
N LEU A 34 5.47 4.70 -9.84
CA LEU A 34 6.67 5.31 -10.40
C LEU A 34 6.42 5.83 -11.81
N ASN A 35 6.77 7.09 -12.05
CA ASN A 35 6.67 7.70 -13.37
C ASN A 35 7.89 7.34 -14.23
N VAL A 36 7.62 6.86 -15.44
CA VAL A 36 8.62 6.58 -16.46
C VAL A 36 8.70 7.77 -17.41
N ARG A 37 9.90 8.27 -17.67
CA ARG A 37 10.16 9.49 -18.46
C ARG A 37 11.01 9.20 -19.69
N THR A 38 11.03 10.12 -20.65
CA THR A 38 11.82 9.99 -21.89
C THR A 38 13.33 10.14 -21.67
N GLY A 39 13.74 10.82 -20.60
CA GLY A 39 15.15 11.08 -20.30
C GLY A 39 15.48 11.09 -18.79
N PRO A 40 16.77 11.15 -18.45
CA PRO A 40 17.28 11.09 -17.09
C PRO A 40 17.12 12.44 -16.37
N GLY A 41 15.89 12.75 -15.95
CA GLY A 41 15.59 14.01 -15.28
C GLY A 41 14.10 14.24 -15.04
N ALA A 42 13.77 15.17 -14.14
CA ALA A 42 12.39 15.49 -13.79
C ALA A 42 11.72 16.40 -14.84
N GLU A 43 12.53 17.09 -15.64
CA GLU A 43 12.17 17.98 -16.73
C GLU A 43 11.71 17.22 -18.00
N TYR A 44 12.09 15.95 -18.16
CA TYR A 44 11.72 15.15 -19.32
C TYR A 44 10.25 14.72 -19.28
N ALA A 45 9.63 14.63 -20.46
CA ALA A 45 8.24 14.21 -20.60
C ALA A 45 7.97 12.82 -20.01
N LYS A 46 6.80 12.64 -19.41
CA LYS A 46 6.33 11.37 -18.87
C LYS A 46 5.79 10.48 -19.99
N VAL A 47 6.33 9.27 -20.09
CA VAL A 47 5.92 8.22 -21.04
C VAL A 47 4.86 7.32 -20.44
N GLY A 48 4.91 7.10 -19.12
CA GLY A 48 3.95 6.24 -18.44
C GLY A 48 4.09 6.24 -16.92
N THR A 49 3.27 5.42 -16.27
CA THR A 49 3.35 5.14 -14.82
C THR A 49 3.29 3.65 -14.61
N LEU A 50 4.19 3.15 -13.77
CA LEU A 50 4.17 1.77 -13.31
C LEU A 50 3.61 1.74 -11.88
N PRO A 51 2.72 0.78 -11.55
CA PRO A 51 2.21 0.62 -10.20
C PRO A 51 3.31 0.15 -9.25
N ALA A 52 3.08 0.25 -7.95
CA ALA A 52 3.99 -0.26 -6.93
C ALA A 52 4.10 -1.80 -6.98
N GLY A 53 5.29 -2.34 -6.71
CA GLY A 53 5.61 -3.77 -6.76
C GLY A 53 5.85 -4.33 -8.16
N PHE A 54 5.68 -3.52 -9.20
CA PHE A 54 5.83 -3.94 -10.59
C PHE A 54 7.29 -4.30 -10.89
N ARG A 55 7.50 -5.46 -11.50
CA ARG A 55 8.84 -5.94 -11.89
C ARG A 55 9.26 -5.29 -13.21
N VAL A 56 10.47 -4.72 -13.21
CA VAL A 56 11.10 -4.09 -14.38
C VAL A 56 12.53 -4.60 -14.54
N ASP A 57 13.03 -4.57 -15.76
CA ASP A 57 14.42 -4.82 -16.07
C ASP A 57 15.16 -3.49 -16.21
N VAL A 58 16.17 -3.29 -15.36
CA VAL A 58 17.06 -2.12 -15.41
C VAL A 58 18.19 -2.44 -16.37
N THR A 59 18.38 -1.66 -17.43
CA THR A 59 19.42 -1.91 -18.46
C THR A 59 20.65 -1.02 -18.31
N GLY A 60 20.56 0.03 -17.50
CA GLY A 60 21.67 0.92 -17.19
C GLY A 60 21.23 2.03 -16.25
N CYS A 61 22.18 2.64 -15.53
CA CYS A 61 21.88 3.75 -14.63
C CYS A 61 22.85 4.91 -14.82
N GLN A 62 22.29 6.10 -14.71
CA GLN A 62 22.97 7.38 -14.52
C GLN A 62 22.73 7.84 -13.07
N PRO A 63 23.47 8.85 -12.58
CA PRO A 63 23.27 9.38 -11.23
C PRO A 63 21.81 9.75 -10.96
N GLY A 64 21.16 9.02 -10.05
CA GLY A 64 19.75 9.23 -9.67
C GLY A 64 18.69 8.67 -10.63
N TRP A 65 19.06 8.16 -11.81
CA TRP A 65 18.13 7.70 -12.84
C TRP A 65 18.56 6.38 -13.45
N CYS A 66 17.65 5.42 -13.57
CA CYS A 66 17.90 4.16 -14.22
C CYS A 66 17.00 4.00 -15.44
N ARG A 67 17.58 3.51 -16.53
CA ARG A 67 16.84 3.11 -17.72
C ARG A 67 16.20 1.77 -17.44
N ILE A 68 14.89 1.72 -17.60
CA ILE A 68 14.06 0.55 -17.32
C ILE A 68 13.30 0.11 -18.57
N HIS A 69 13.01 -1.18 -18.62
CA HIS A 69 12.13 -1.80 -19.58
C HIS A 69 11.17 -2.73 -18.82
N GLY A 70 9.86 -2.58 -19.04
CA GLY A 70 8.86 -3.45 -18.40
C GLY A 70 7.45 -2.96 -18.65
N GLY A 71 6.49 -3.89 -18.70
CA GLY A 71 5.08 -3.54 -18.90
C GLY A 71 4.77 -2.87 -20.24
N GLY A 72 5.59 -3.13 -21.27
CA GLY A 72 5.43 -2.53 -22.60
C GLY A 72 5.96 -1.10 -22.73
N VAL A 73 6.56 -0.53 -21.67
CA VAL A 73 7.17 0.80 -21.71
C VAL A 73 8.67 0.72 -21.48
N SER A 74 9.40 1.56 -22.21
CA SER A 74 10.85 1.73 -22.08
C SER A 74 11.17 3.19 -21.82
N GLY A 75 11.96 3.49 -20.79
CA GLY A 75 12.31 4.86 -20.46
C GLY A 75 13.18 4.97 -19.22
N TRP A 76 13.16 6.12 -18.58
CA TRP A 76 13.97 6.46 -17.41
C TRP A 76 13.09 6.59 -16.18
N ALA A 77 13.53 5.98 -15.08
CA ALA A 77 12.88 6.05 -13.78
C ALA A 77 13.89 6.41 -12.70
N SER A 78 13.46 7.10 -11.66
CA SER A 78 14.37 7.49 -10.58
C SER A 78 14.85 6.26 -9.80
N SER A 79 16.15 6.16 -9.58
CA SER A 79 16.79 4.99 -8.96
C SER A 79 16.37 4.78 -7.50
N GLY A 80 15.96 5.85 -6.80
CA GLY A 80 15.50 5.77 -5.42
C GLY A 80 14.18 5.02 -5.23
N TYR A 81 13.42 4.80 -6.31
CA TYR A 81 12.15 4.06 -6.28
C TYR A 81 12.25 2.66 -6.89
N LEU A 82 13.48 2.18 -7.13
CA LEU A 82 13.75 0.85 -7.65
C LEU A 82 14.44 0.01 -6.56
N SER A 83 13.83 -1.11 -6.22
CA SER A 83 14.35 -2.07 -5.25
C SER A 83 14.75 -3.37 -5.94
N ARG A 84 15.96 -3.87 -5.67
CA ARG A 84 16.39 -5.21 -6.14
C ARG A 84 15.73 -6.34 -5.35
N ALA A 85 15.30 -6.06 -4.12
CA ALA A 85 14.51 -6.99 -3.34
C ALA A 85 13.05 -6.90 -3.79
N GLN A 86 12.39 -8.05 -3.89
CA GLN A 86 10.96 -8.12 -4.18
C GLN A 86 10.20 -7.32 -3.11
N VAL A 87 9.52 -6.26 -3.53
CA VAL A 87 8.71 -5.44 -2.62
C VAL A 87 7.45 -6.24 -2.33
N VAL A 88 7.49 -7.04 -1.27
CA VAL A 88 6.31 -7.71 -0.74
C VAL A 88 5.45 -6.64 -0.10
N HIS A 89 4.46 -6.13 -0.83
CA HIS A 89 3.39 -5.36 -0.19
C HIS A 89 2.59 -6.34 0.65
N PRO A 90 2.54 -6.17 1.99
CA PRO A 90 1.63 -6.98 2.80
C PRO A 90 0.21 -6.74 2.29
N PRO A 91 -0.62 -7.79 2.19
CA PRO A 91 -2.00 -7.61 1.78
C PRO A 91 -2.67 -6.64 2.76
N VAL A 92 -3.34 -5.61 2.23
CA VAL A 92 -4.19 -4.75 3.05
C VAL A 92 -5.37 -5.62 3.51
N ILE A 93 -5.34 -6.07 4.76
CA ILE A 93 -6.49 -6.76 5.36
C ILE A 93 -7.53 -5.68 5.65
N ILE A 94 -8.44 -5.45 4.69
CA ILE A 94 -9.61 -4.62 4.91
C ILE A 94 -10.58 -5.43 5.78
N VAL A 95 -10.48 -5.24 7.09
CA VAL A 95 -11.50 -5.72 8.02
C VAL A 95 -12.73 -4.85 7.78
N GLY A 96 -13.67 -5.36 6.97
CA GLY A 96 -14.97 -4.73 6.80
C GLY A 96 -15.65 -4.59 8.17
N ALA A 97 -16.32 -3.45 8.40
CA ALA A 97 -17.11 -3.28 9.61
C ALA A 97 -18.09 -4.47 9.73
N PRO A 98 -18.26 -5.06 10.93
CA PRO A 98 -19.21 -6.14 11.10
C PRO A 98 -20.59 -5.67 10.65
N HIS A 99 -21.28 -6.49 9.86
CA HIS A 99 -22.66 -6.22 9.47
C HIS A 99 -23.49 -6.11 10.75
N ARG A 100 -23.85 -4.88 11.16
CA ARG A 100 -24.72 -4.67 12.31
C ARG A 100 -26.13 -5.00 11.83
N PRO A 101 -26.74 -6.12 12.29
CA PRO A 101 -28.09 -6.44 11.88
C PRO A 101 -29.01 -5.27 12.27
N PRO A 102 -30.06 -4.99 11.46
CA PRO A 102 -31.04 -3.97 11.81
C PRO A 102 -31.55 -4.29 13.22
N TYR A 103 -31.33 -3.35 14.13
CA TYR A 103 -31.86 -3.47 15.47
C TYR A 103 -33.37 -3.39 15.34
N TRP A 104 -34.08 -4.47 15.71
CA TRP A 104 -35.52 -4.45 15.74
C TRP A 104 -35.94 -3.35 16.70
N HIS A 105 -36.56 -2.29 16.16
CA HIS A 105 -37.22 -1.28 16.97
C HIS A 105 -38.42 -1.92 17.66
N HIS A 106 -38.20 -2.52 18.83
CA HIS A 106 -39.29 -2.82 19.73
C HIS A 106 -39.86 -1.47 20.18
N ARG A 107 -40.97 -1.03 19.57
CA ARG A 107 -41.73 0.11 20.08
C ARG A 107 -42.05 -0.20 21.55
N PRO A 108 -41.72 0.69 22.50
CA PRO A 108 -42.14 0.51 23.88
C PRO A 108 -43.67 0.36 23.90
N HIS A 109 -44.16 -0.83 24.25
CA HIS A 109 -45.59 -1.01 24.45
C HIS A 109 -45.95 -0.21 25.70
N HIS A 110 -46.59 0.95 25.51
CA HIS A 110 -47.20 1.70 26.60
C HIS A 110 -48.27 0.82 27.24
N ARG A 111 -47.94 0.15 28.35
CA ARG A 111 -48.93 -0.52 29.18
C ARG A 111 -49.72 0.57 29.91
N PRO A 112 -51.04 0.71 29.67
CA PRO A 112 -51.83 1.70 30.39
C PRO A 112 -51.77 1.43 31.90
N PRO A 113 -51.83 2.47 32.74
CA PRO A 113 -51.98 2.29 34.18
C PRO A 113 -53.18 1.40 34.45
N HIS A 114 -52.97 0.26 35.09
CA HIS A 114 -54.05 -0.63 35.49
C HIS A 114 -54.64 -0.09 36.79
N HIS A 115 -55.95 0.14 36.81
CA HIS A 115 -56.63 0.56 38.02
C HIS A 115 -56.56 -0.58 39.05
N ARG A 116 -55.83 -0.38 40.15
CA ARG A 116 -55.85 -1.30 41.28
C ARG A 116 -57.09 -0.97 42.11
N PRO A 117 -58.04 -1.90 42.27
CA PRO A 117 -59.21 -1.65 43.11
C PRO A 117 -58.77 -1.41 44.57
N PRO A 118 -59.53 -0.61 45.34
CA PRO A 118 -59.23 -0.35 46.75
C PRO A 118 -59.10 -1.67 47.52
N HIS A 119 -58.11 -1.75 48.41
CA HIS A 119 -57.95 -2.92 49.26
C HIS A 119 -59.15 -3.03 50.20
N LYS A 120 -60.00 -4.03 50.00
CA LYS A 120 -61.02 -4.39 50.99
C LYS A 120 -60.34 -5.14 52.15
N PRO A 121 -60.49 -4.70 53.41
CA PRO A 121 -60.02 -5.46 54.56
C PRO A 121 -60.70 -6.83 54.60
N ARG A 122 -59.96 -7.86 55.04
CA ARG A 122 -60.53 -9.19 55.23
C ARG A 122 -61.64 -9.15 56.29
N PRO A 123 -62.78 -9.85 56.09
CA PRO A 123 -63.82 -9.97 57.11
C PRO A 123 -63.24 -10.49 58.43
N GLY A 124 -63.54 -9.84 59.55
CA GLY A 124 -63.06 -10.22 60.89
C GLY A 124 -61.80 -9.47 61.39
N LYS A 125 -61.31 -8.47 60.66
CA LYS A 125 -60.23 -7.56 61.11
C LYS A 125 -60.65 -6.09 60.96
N CYS A 126 -61.87 -5.76 61.35
CA CYS A 126 -62.27 -4.36 61.48
C CYS A 126 -61.63 -3.81 62.77
N LYS A 127 -60.82 -2.76 62.65
CA LYS A 127 -60.27 -1.98 63.77
C LYS A 127 -60.60 -0.53 63.50
N ILE A 128 -61.35 0.11 64.39
CA ILE A 128 -61.57 1.56 64.33
C ILE A 128 -60.26 2.30 64.68
N ALA A 129 -59.43 1.70 65.55
CA ALA A 129 -58.06 2.11 65.90
C ALA A 129 -57.26 0.93 66.50
N PRO A 130 -55.91 0.99 66.60
CA PRO A 130 -55.13 -0.05 67.27
C PRO A 130 -55.55 -0.23 68.74
N GLY A 131 -56.09 -1.39 69.10
CA GLY A 131 -56.46 -1.73 70.48
C GLY A 131 -57.97 -1.80 70.78
N PHE A 132 -58.85 -1.46 69.82
CA PHE A 132 -60.29 -1.57 70.01
C PHE A 132 -60.91 -2.63 69.07
N SER A 133 -61.71 -3.54 69.63
CA SER A 133 -62.50 -4.51 68.87
C SER A 133 -63.82 -3.88 68.42
N CYS A 134 -64.22 -4.14 67.18
CA CYS A 134 -65.57 -3.81 66.71
C CYS A 134 -66.58 -4.73 67.43
N LYS A 135 -67.50 -4.13 68.18
CA LYS A 135 -68.73 -4.78 68.63
C LYS A 135 -69.82 -4.51 67.60
#